data_AF-A0A955NTY1-F1
#
_entry.id   AF-A0A955NTY1-F1
#
_cell.length_a   1.000
_cell.length_b   1.000
_cell.length_c   1.000
_cell.angle_alpha   90.00
_cell.angle_beta   90.00
_cell.angle_gamma   90.00
#
_symmetry.space_group_name_H-M   'P 1'
#
loop_
_entity.id
_entity.type
_entity.pdbx_description
1 polymer ?
#
loop_
_entity_poly.entity_id
_entity_poly.type
_entity_poly.pdbx_seq_one_letter_code
_entity_poly.pdbx_strand_id
1 'polypeptide(L)'
;LDRRASAFDSRESGAVIVPGDMDASRLLKVLSYNDEIRMPPDGKLDPKKIGLLTQWIQSGAPWPEDAPENDKAETSLSNLIAKAKASHWAFQPVHDPVAPDPQLNGWSRNPIDSFVAARLEKENLTPSDLASPGDLLKRVYYDLIGLPPTWNEEEGFLKDPSEEHYEAIVDRLLASPQFGERWGRYWLDVARYADTKGYVFNQERTFPYSHTYRDYVIRAFNEDLPYNRFLIEQIAADHLNLGDDKRPLAALGFLTLGRRFVSNIHDITDDRIDVVTRGTLGLTVTCARCHDHKYDPISSADYYALYGVFRSSEEPDDLPLIEEPDESNPVYQQYLEALNSKKKELEDYRDTIHRELLTDAREKIQDYLLAVAEVWGATDKIDYRKLRQEADLEPNLIQDWHEYLKKKTKEFDPIFAPWKEFGNLASASVELESASLARRLGENSGPDKIHPLLAESLKNSGTTTLEDLAVIYAFLFRRADREWKNLLSTSAQIAQQSGKETIDLPKALPDTNLESLRRILYTEDGPLQIPRDRVDTLVDRDKRNGFTSRKNDIAQVEATHPGRPNRAQLLVDSSN
;
A
#
# COMPACT_ATOMS: atom_id res chain seq x y z
N LEU A 1 16.49 -28.52 24.10
CA LEU A 1 15.38 -29.49 24.24
C LEU A 1 14.78 -29.22 25.59
N ASP A 2 13.93 -28.20 25.66
CA ASP A 2 13.69 -27.52 26.94
C ASP A 2 12.33 -27.94 27.54
N ARG A 3 11.51 -28.66 26.76
CA ARG A 3 10.14 -29.07 27.08
C ARG A 3 9.86 -30.47 26.51
N ARG A 4 9.31 -31.35 27.34
CA ARG A 4 9.02 -32.74 26.98
C ARG A 4 7.88 -32.80 25.98
N ALA A 5 6.79 -32.08 26.23
CA ALA A 5 5.61 -32.13 25.37
C ALA A 5 5.93 -31.61 23.95
N SER A 6 6.59 -30.46 23.83
CA SER A 6 6.95 -29.87 22.53
C SER A 6 7.99 -30.67 21.75
N ALA A 7 8.82 -31.46 22.43
CA ALA A 7 9.82 -32.32 21.81
C ALA A 7 9.20 -33.54 21.10
N PHE A 8 8.09 -34.05 21.63
CA PHE A 8 7.39 -35.23 21.12
C PHE A 8 6.09 -34.90 20.36
N ASP A 9 5.74 -33.62 20.25
CA ASP A 9 4.53 -33.19 19.55
C ASP A 9 4.66 -33.38 18.03
N SER A 10 3.54 -33.74 17.40
CA SER A 10 3.46 -33.91 15.95
C SER A 10 3.08 -32.58 15.31
N ARG A 11 3.89 -32.12 14.35
CA ARG A 11 3.62 -30.89 13.58
C ARG A 11 3.29 -31.26 12.14
N GLU A 12 2.77 -30.32 11.35
CA GLU A 12 2.54 -30.52 9.91
C GLU A 12 3.79 -30.97 9.16
N SER A 13 4.98 -30.61 9.67
CA SER A 13 6.27 -31.02 9.11
C SER A 13 6.84 -32.32 9.70
N GLY A 14 6.00 -33.12 10.37
CA GLY A 14 6.37 -34.37 11.05
C GLY A 14 6.71 -34.18 12.54
N ALA A 15 6.81 -35.29 13.27
CA ALA A 15 7.23 -35.30 14.66
C ALA A 15 8.72 -34.93 14.78
N VAL A 16 9.06 -34.05 15.74
CA VAL A 16 10.45 -33.59 15.93
C VAL A 16 11.33 -34.73 16.47
N ILE A 17 10.83 -35.47 17.47
CA ILE A 17 11.43 -36.68 18.02
C ILE A 17 10.37 -37.77 18.13
N VAL A 18 10.68 -38.96 17.65
CA VAL A 18 9.88 -40.18 17.82
C VAL A 18 10.67 -41.14 18.74
N PRO A 19 10.25 -41.34 20.00
CA PRO A 19 10.94 -42.23 20.93
C PRO A 19 11.18 -43.62 20.35
N GLY A 20 12.44 -44.07 20.35
CA GLY A 20 12.82 -45.39 19.83
C GLY A 20 12.94 -45.48 18.31
N ASP A 21 12.55 -44.45 17.55
CA ASP A 21 12.61 -44.44 16.09
C ASP A 21 13.48 -43.29 15.57
N MET A 22 14.70 -43.65 15.17
CA MET A 22 15.69 -42.72 14.65
C MET A 22 15.32 -42.18 13.27
N ASP A 23 14.71 -43.01 12.42
CA ASP A 23 14.40 -42.68 11.03
C ASP A 23 13.15 -41.82 10.93
N ALA A 24 12.21 -41.96 11.86
CA ALA A 24 11.05 -41.09 11.99
C ALA A 24 11.38 -39.77 12.72
N SER A 25 12.48 -39.70 13.49
CA SER A 25 12.88 -38.50 14.24
C SER A 25 13.53 -37.44 13.34
N ARG A 26 12.79 -36.39 12.99
CA ARG A 26 13.28 -35.31 12.12
C ARG A 26 14.50 -34.56 12.68
N LEU A 27 14.62 -34.46 14.01
CA LEU A 27 15.78 -33.85 14.66
C LEU A 27 17.11 -34.45 14.16
N LEU A 28 17.20 -35.78 14.03
CA LEU A 28 18.42 -36.44 13.55
C LEU A 28 18.69 -36.17 12.08
N LYS A 29 17.65 -36.05 11.25
CA LYS A 29 17.78 -35.72 9.82
C LYS A 29 18.37 -34.32 9.64
N VAL A 30 17.84 -33.34 10.36
CA VAL A 30 18.29 -31.94 10.31
C VAL A 30 19.72 -31.79 10.84
N LEU A 31 20.06 -32.44 11.96
CA LEU A 31 21.41 -32.39 12.55
C LEU A 31 22.44 -33.19 11.73
N SER A 32 21.99 -34.22 11.02
CA SER A 32 22.84 -35.01 10.13
C SER A 32 22.96 -34.42 8.72
N TYR A 33 22.28 -33.32 8.44
CA TYR A 33 22.18 -32.67 7.12
C TYR A 33 21.55 -33.57 6.03
N ASN A 34 20.66 -34.47 6.44
CA ASN A 34 19.90 -35.39 5.57
C ASN A 34 18.44 -34.92 5.35
N ASP A 35 18.14 -33.64 5.65
CA ASP A 35 16.87 -32.96 5.42
C ASP A 35 17.17 -31.69 4.59
N GLU A 36 16.14 -31.09 3.99
CA GLU A 36 16.26 -29.80 3.31
C GLU A 36 16.70 -28.71 4.30
N ILE A 37 16.18 -28.77 5.53
CA ILE A 37 16.62 -27.91 6.63
C ILE A 37 17.84 -28.53 7.29
N ARG A 38 18.93 -27.74 7.40
CA ARG A 38 20.21 -28.18 7.99
C ARG A 38 20.54 -27.32 9.19
N MET A 39 20.74 -27.94 10.35
CA MET A 39 21.11 -27.22 11.58
C MET A 39 22.31 -27.87 12.28
N PRO A 40 23.19 -27.10 12.92
CA PRO A 40 23.29 -25.63 12.86
C PRO A 40 23.63 -25.15 11.44
N PRO A 41 23.21 -23.95 11.02
CA PRO A 41 23.48 -23.44 9.67
C PRO A 41 24.97 -23.14 9.45
N ASP A 42 25.70 -22.80 10.52
CA ASP A 42 27.12 -22.43 10.47
C ASP A 42 28.08 -23.64 10.45
N GLY A 43 27.55 -24.86 10.46
CA GLY A 43 28.34 -26.08 10.37
C GLY A 43 27.70 -27.27 11.10
N LYS A 44 27.93 -28.46 10.55
CA LYS A 44 27.41 -29.72 11.09
C LYS A 44 28.03 -30.01 12.46
N LEU A 45 27.21 -30.50 13.40
CA LEU A 45 27.69 -30.89 14.72
C LEU A 45 28.73 -32.02 14.63
N ASP A 46 29.62 -32.05 15.63
CA ASP A 46 30.57 -33.14 15.80
C ASP A 46 29.83 -34.50 15.80
N PRO A 47 30.30 -35.50 15.01
CA PRO A 47 29.65 -36.80 14.91
C PRO A 47 29.41 -37.49 16.26
N LYS A 48 30.24 -37.25 17.27
CA LYS A 48 30.04 -37.79 18.62
C LYS A 48 28.81 -37.21 19.29
N LYS A 49 28.52 -35.91 19.10
CA LYS A 49 27.31 -35.27 19.64
C LYS A 49 26.05 -35.77 18.96
N ILE A 50 26.11 -35.96 17.63
CA ILE A 50 25.02 -36.59 16.87
C ILE A 50 24.82 -38.03 17.37
N GLY A 51 25.90 -38.78 17.57
CA GLY A 51 25.85 -40.14 18.11
C GLY A 51 25.19 -40.24 19.50
N LEU A 52 25.47 -39.28 20.39
CA LEU A 52 24.83 -39.21 21.71
C LEU A 52 23.31 -38.95 21.60
N LEU A 53 22.91 -38.02 20.73
CA LEU A 53 21.48 -37.74 20.50
C LEU A 53 20.76 -38.92 19.85
N THR A 54 21.43 -39.58 18.91
CA THR A 54 20.95 -40.82 18.28
C THR A 54 20.71 -41.91 19.31
N GLN A 55 21.70 -42.18 20.17
CA GLN A 55 21.59 -43.19 21.22
C GLN A 55 20.50 -42.83 22.24
N TRP A 56 20.37 -41.56 22.58
CA TRP A 56 19.32 -41.07 23.47
C TRP A 56 17.92 -41.31 22.88
N ILE A 57 17.69 -40.98 21.60
CA ILE A 57 16.41 -41.25 20.91
C ILE A 57 16.14 -42.76 20.84
N GLN A 58 17.15 -43.55 20.46
CA GLN A 58 17.04 -44.99 20.36
C GLN A 58 16.70 -45.65 21.70
N SER A 59 17.17 -45.07 22.82
CA SER A 59 16.86 -45.52 24.18
C SER A 59 15.45 -45.11 24.65
N GLY A 60 14.58 -44.68 23.74
CA GLY A 60 13.23 -44.21 24.06
C GLY A 60 13.16 -42.74 24.47
N ALA A 61 14.20 -41.94 24.16
CA ALA A 61 14.28 -40.52 24.51
C ALA A 61 13.95 -40.24 25.99
N PRO A 62 14.64 -40.92 26.95
CA PRO A 62 14.31 -40.83 28.37
C PRO A 62 14.44 -39.38 28.85
N TRP A 63 13.42 -38.93 29.57
CA TRP A 63 13.31 -37.58 30.11
C TRP A 63 13.42 -37.63 31.65
N PRO A 64 14.08 -36.68 32.32
CA PRO A 64 14.18 -36.69 33.78
C PRO A 64 12.80 -36.71 34.45
N GLU A 65 12.59 -37.59 35.44
CA GLU A 65 11.33 -37.72 36.18
C GLU A 65 11.01 -36.46 37.00
N ASP A 66 12.04 -35.72 37.40
CA ASP A 66 11.92 -34.47 38.18
C ASP A 66 11.77 -33.22 37.28
N ALA A 67 11.68 -33.40 35.96
CA ALA A 67 11.44 -32.29 35.05
C ALA A 67 10.01 -31.78 35.28
N PRO A 68 9.80 -30.47 35.55
CA PRO A 68 8.49 -29.95 35.89
C PRO A 68 7.44 -30.34 34.83
N GLU A 69 6.36 -30.99 35.27
CA GLU A 69 5.24 -31.47 34.44
C GLU A 69 4.33 -30.34 33.89
N ASN A 70 4.81 -29.09 33.85
CA ASN A 70 4.01 -27.89 33.53
C ASN A 70 3.81 -27.66 32.00
N ASP A 71 3.63 -28.71 31.22
CA ASP A 71 3.90 -28.63 29.76
C ASP A 71 2.66 -28.63 28.85
N LYS A 72 1.44 -28.48 29.40
CA LYS A 72 0.23 -28.26 28.58
C LYS A 72 -0.68 -27.10 28.98
N ALA A 73 -0.62 -26.60 30.22
CA ALA A 73 -1.57 -25.60 30.72
C ALA A 73 -1.03 -24.16 30.80
N GLU A 74 0.28 -23.92 30.82
CA GLU A 74 0.78 -22.56 31.07
C GLU A 74 1.24 -21.78 29.82
N THR A 75 1.29 -22.41 28.64
CA THR A 75 1.90 -21.79 27.44
C THR A 75 1.04 -21.80 26.18
N SER A 76 -0.18 -22.35 26.21
CA SER A 76 -1.12 -22.06 25.11
C SER A 76 -1.47 -20.58 25.16
N LEU A 77 -1.59 -19.94 23.99
CA LEU A 77 -1.96 -18.53 23.93
C LEU A 77 -3.25 -18.25 24.72
N SER A 78 -4.22 -19.17 24.67
CA SER A 78 -5.45 -19.08 25.44
C SER A 78 -5.22 -18.95 26.95
N ASN A 79 -4.24 -19.69 27.49
CA ASN A 79 -3.89 -19.62 28.91
C ASN A 79 -3.03 -18.39 29.23
N LEU A 80 -2.16 -17.95 28.32
CA LEU A 80 -1.44 -16.67 28.45
C LEU A 80 -2.43 -15.49 28.50
N ILE A 81 -3.42 -15.46 27.60
CA ILE A 81 -4.50 -14.47 27.59
C ILE A 81 -5.29 -14.52 28.90
N ALA A 82 -5.71 -15.71 29.34
CA ALA A 82 -6.47 -15.85 30.58
C ALA A 82 -5.67 -15.36 31.80
N LYS A 83 -4.39 -15.73 31.91
CA LYS A 83 -3.49 -15.32 33.00
C LYS A 83 -3.21 -13.82 32.98
N ALA A 84 -2.94 -13.24 31.81
CA ALA A 84 -2.70 -11.81 31.66
C ALA A 84 -3.92 -11.01 32.10
N LYS A 85 -5.12 -11.39 31.62
CA LYS A 85 -6.40 -10.77 32.04
C LYS A 85 -6.68 -10.93 33.53
N ALA A 86 -6.29 -12.05 34.14
CA ALA A 86 -6.57 -12.30 35.55
C ALA A 86 -5.59 -11.65 36.53
N SER A 87 -4.33 -11.42 36.12
CA SER A 87 -3.27 -11.15 37.12
C SER A 87 -2.13 -10.23 36.69
N HIS A 88 -1.93 -9.97 35.39
CA HIS A 88 -0.77 -9.18 34.97
C HIS A 88 -1.11 -7.68 35.07
N TRP A 89 -0.33 -6.94 35.85
CA TRP A 89 -0.61 -5.55 36.23
C TRP A 89 -0.87 -4.62 35.03
N ALA A 90 -0.11 -4.77 33.94
CA ALA A 90 -0.24 -3.92 32.75
C ALA A 90 -1.56 -4.14 31.96
N PHE A 91 -2.27 -5.24 32.22
CA PHE A 91 -3.55 -5.56 31.58
C PHE A 91 -4.74 -5.42 32.54
N GLN A 92 -4.52 -4.83 33.71
CA GLN A 92 -5.59 -4.48 34.64
C GLN A 92 -6.02 -3.02 34.45
N PRO A 93 -7.28 -2.68 34.76
CA PRO A 93 -7.69 -1.28 34.87
C PRO A 93 -6.80 -0.51 35.84
N VAL A 94 -6.48 0.74 35.50
CA VAL A 94 -5.77 1.64 36.41
C VAL A 94 -6.72 2.05 37.54
N HIS A 95 -6.22 2.00 38.77
CA HIS A 95 -6.93 2.42 39.98
C HIS A 95 -6.12 3.50 40.71
N ASP A 96 -6.77 4.23 41.63
CA ASP A 96 -6.13 5.24 42.48
C ASP A 96 -5.76 4.61 43.83
N PRO A 97 -4.51 4.13 44.03
CA PRO A 97 -4.11 3.46 45.26
C PRO A 97 -3.93 4.46 46.41
N VAL A 98 -4.26 4.02 47.62
CA VAL A 98 -3.94 4.79 48.83
C VAL A 98 -2.42 4.84 48.98
N ALA A 99 -1.86 6.06 49.07
CA ALA A 99 -0.44 6.26 49.28
C ALA A 99 -0.01 5.66 50.63
N PRO A 100 1.12 4.93 50.69
CA PRO A 100 1.64 4.40 51.95
C PRO A 100 2.12 5.53 52.85
N ASP A 101 2.18 5.27 54.16
CA ASP A 101 2.67 6.21 55.18
C ASP A 101 3.98 5.66 55.80
N PRO A 102 5.13 5.80 55.13
CA PRO A 102 6.42 5.29 55.61
C PRO A 102 7.00 6.15 56.74
N GLN A 103 7.87 5.57 57.58
CA GLN A 103 8.55 6.31 58.66
C GLN A 103 9.55 7.36 58.18
N LEU A 104 10.00 7.33 56.92
CA LEU A 104 10.78 8.37 56.23
C LEU A 104 10.00 9.67 56.01
N ASN A 105 8.87 9.85 56.69
CA ASN A 105 8.07 11.07 56.80
C ASN A 105 8.95 12.29 57.10
N GLY A 106 9.04 13.18 56.12
CA GLY A 106 9.94 14.34 56.09
C GLY A 106 10.78 14.42 54.82
N TRP A 107 11.07 13.29 54.17
CA TRP A 107 11.63 13.27 52.81
C TRP A 107 10.53 13.33 51.74
N SER A 108 9.42 12.63 51.98
CA SER A 108 8.27 12.59 51.06
C SER A 108 7.56 13.94 50.98
N ARG A 109 7.51 14.56 49.80
CA ARG A 109 6.82 15.84 49.55
C ARG A 109 5.47 15.67 48.85
N ASN A 110 5.31 14.58 48.10
CA ASN A 110 4.08 14.25 47.38
C ASN A 110 3.77 12.73 47.51
N PRO A 111 2.58 12.28 47.07
CA PRO A 111 2.20 10.87 47.14
C PRO A 111 3.14 9.90 46.41
N ILE A 112 3.79 10.32 45.31
CA ILE A 112 4.76 9.50 44.56
C ILE A 112 5.97 9.21 45.43
N ASP A 113 6.49 10.24 46.12
CA ASP A 113 7.61 10.08 47.04
C ASP A 113 7.29 9.10 48.16
N SER A 114 6.03 9.05 48.63
CA SER A 114 5.61 8.11 49.68
C SER A 114 5.75 6.66 49.23
N PHE A 115 5.40 6.33 47.98
CA PHE A 115 5.62 4.99 47.41
C PHE A 115 7.11 4.64 47.30
N VAL A 116 7.94 5.59 46.86
CA VAL A 116 9.40 5.40 46.79
C VAL A 116 9.99 5.20 48.18
N ALA A 117 9.60 6.04 49.14
CA ALA A 117 10.04 5.97 50.52
C ALA A 117 9.65 4.63 51.17
N ALA A 118 8.40 4.17 50.99
CA ALA A 118 7.97 2.86 51.50
C ALA A 118 8.81 1.70 50.93
N ARG A 119 9.21 1.78 49.66
CA ARG A 119 10.10 0.77 49.04
C ARG A 119 11.51 0.82 49.62
N LEU A 120 12.08 2.02 49.77
CA LEU A 120 13.41 2.23 50.37
C LEU A 120 13.45 1.70 51.80
N GLU A 121 12.44 2.02 52.60
CA GLU A 121 12.33 1.60 54.00
C GLU A 121 12.29 0.08 54.14
N LYS A 122 11.48 -0.59 53.30
CA LYS A 122 11.41 -2.06 53.24
C LYS A 122 12.76 -2.70 52.91
N GLU A 123 13.56 -2.04 52.08
CA GLU A 123 14.89 -2.50 51.68
C GLU A 123 16.01 -1.99 52.61
N ASN A 124 15.67 -1.28 53.69
CA ASN A 124 16.60 -0.63 54.63
C ASN A 124 17.58 0.34 53.94
N LEU A 125 17.08 1.07 52.94
CA LEU A 125 17.83 2.10 52.22
C LEU A 125 17.36 3.49 52.65
N THR A 126 18.29 4.45 52.62
CA THR A 126 17.99 5.87 52.81
C THR A 126 18.04 6.61 51.49
N PRO A 127 17.23 7.67 51.31
CA PRO A 127 17.32 8.52 50.12
C PRO A 127 18.71 9.15 49.95
N SER A 128 19.11 9.39 48.70
CA SER A 128 20.32 10.15 48.39
C SER A 128 20.16 11.63 48.71
N ASP A 129 21.27 12.32 48.97
CA ASP A 129 21.31 13.77 49.16
C ASP A 129 20.82 14.51 47.89
N LEU A 130 20.19 15.67 48.10
CA LEU A 130 19.80 16.56 47.01
C LEU A 130 21.01 17.07 46.26
N ALA A 131 20.84 17.29 44.95
CA ALA A 131 21.86 17.92 44.12
C ALA A 131 22.15 19.35 44.61
N SER A 132 23.37 19.85 44.33
CA SER A 132 23.69 21.25 44.60
C SER A 132 22.75 22.19 43.83
N PRO A 133 22.45 23.40 44.30
CA PRO A 133 21.56 24.32 43.59
C PRO A 133 21.98 24.58 42.14
N GLY A 134 23.29 24.75 41.89
CA GLY A 134 23.82 24.91 40.53
C GLY A 134 23.57 23.68 39.65
N ASP A 135 23.80 22.47 40.16
CA ASP A 135 23.52 21.23 39.43
C ASP A 135 22.03 21.04 39.16
N LEU A 136 21.19 21.35 40.14
CA LEU A 136 19.73 21.26 40.04
C LEU A 136 19.20 22.20 38.95
N LEU A 137 19.67 23.46 38.94
CA LEU A 137 19.34 24.43 37.91
C LEU A 137 19.79 23.95 36.53
N LYS A 138 21.01 23.45 36.40
CA LYS A 138 21.54 22.97 35.13
C LYS A 138 20.71 21.80 34.58
N ARG A 139 20.34 20.86 35.45
CA ARG A 139 19.51 19.69 35.08
C ARG A 139 18.15 20.12 34.55
N VAL A 140 17.42 20.96 35.28
CA VAL A 140 16.06 21.36 34.87
C VAL A 140 16.06 22.10 33.53
N TYR A 141 17.08 22.91 33.27
CA TYR A 141 17.27 23.60 31.99
C TYR A 141 17.51 22.62 30.82
N TYR A 142 18.41 21.65 30.99
CA TYR A 142 18.66 20.64 29.96
C TYR A 142 17.49 19.67 29.76
N ASP A 143 16.77 19.34 30.84
CA ASP A 143 15.64 18.42 30.80
C ASP A 143 14.44 19.06 30.10
N LEU A 144 14.10 20.30 30.46
CA LEU A 144 12.91 20.97 29.94
C LEU A 144 13.13 21.60 28.56
N ILE A 145 14.24 22.32 28.33
CA ILE A 145 14.45 23.08 27.09
C ILE A 145 15.71 22.68 26.32
N GLY A 146 16.54 21.77 26.87
CA GLY A 146 17.73 21.26 26.17
C GLY A 146 18.91 22.24 26.07
N LEU A 147 18.82 23.41 26.71
CA LEU A 147 19.83 24.47 26.71
C LEU A 147 20.30 24.74 28.14
N PRO A 148 21.57 25.16 28.37
CA PRO A 148 22.01 25.57 29.70
C PRO A 148 21.37 26.89 30.15
N PRO A 149 21.31 27.16 31.47
CA PRO A 149 20.96 28.49 31.97
C PRO A 149 21.96 29.54 31.52
N THR A 150 21.52 30.78 31.37
CA THR A 150 22.43 31.92 31.19
C THR A 150 23.13 32.25 32.51
N TRP A 151 24.26 32.95 32.41
CA TRP A 151 25.02 33.40 33.59
C TRP A 151 24.16 34.18 34.60
N ASN A 152 23.29 35.07 34.12
CA ASN A 152 22.45 35.90 35.00
C ASN A 152 21.38 35.06 35.71
N GLU A 153 20.85 34.02 35.06
CA GLU A 153 19.87 33.12 35.66
C GLU A 153 20.52 32.22 36.71
N GLU A 154 21.72 31.72 36.42
CA GLU A 154 22.51 30.95 37.40
C GLU A 154 22.89 31.79 38.61
N GLU A 155 23.43 32.99 38.40
CA GLU A 155 23.78 33.89 39.51
C GLU A 155 22.54 34.30 40.32
N GLY A 156 21.41 34.55 39.65
CA GLY A 156 20.14 34.87 40.28
C GLY A 156 19.64 33.75 41.19
N PHE A 157 19.62 32.51 40.70
CA PHE A 157 19.18 31.35 41.49
C PHE A 157 20.14 31.02 42.63
N LEU A 158 21.46 31.12 42.42
CA LEU A 158 22.43 30.85 43.49
C LEU A 158 22.35 31.85 44.65
N LYS A 159 21.87 33.08 44.40
CA LYS A 159 21.62 34.08 45.44
C LYS A 159 20.33 33.80 46.24
N ASP A 160 19.37 33.11 45.65
CA ASP A 160 18.11 32.71 46.28
C ASP A 160 17.70 31.30 45.81
N PRO A 161 18.30 30.24 46.38
CA PRO A 161 18.02 28.86 46.00
C PRO A 161 16.78 28.31 46.73
N SER A 162 15.78 29.16 46.95
CA SER A 162 14.52 28.76 47.58
C SER A 162 13.67 27.89 46.65
N GLU A 163 12.81 27.07 47.24
CA GLU A 163 11.88 26.20 46.51
C GLU A 163 10.92 27.01 45.62
N GLU A 164 10.40 28.12 46.13
CA GLU A 164 9.51 29.02 45.41
C GLU A 164 10.18 29.64 44.16
N HIS A 165 11.46 30.02 44.27
CA HIS A 165 12.22 30.52 43.12
C HIS A 165 12.50 29.40 42.10
N TYR A 166 12.78 28.18 42.56
CA TYR A 166 12.96 27.03 41.68
C TYR A 166 11.68 26.69 40.90
N GLU A 167 10.52 26.67 41.57
CA GLU A 167 9.21 26.46 40.93
C GLU A 167 8.91 27.53 39.89
N ALA A 168 9.16 28.81 40.20
CA ALA A 168 8.98 29.89 39.23
C ALA A 168 9.89 29.74 37.99
N ILE A 169 11.11 29.22 38.15
CA ILE A 169 12.00 28.89 37.03
C ILE A 169 11.41 27.74 36.20
N VAL A 170 10.93 26.67 36.85
CA VAL A 170 10.30 25.51 36.19
C VAL A 170 9.10 25.97 35.36
N ASP A 171 8.18 26.74 35.93
CA ASP A 171 6.98 27.25 35.25
C ASP A 171 7.34 28.07 34.02
N ARG A 172 8.35 28.95 34.15
CA ARG A 172 8.84 29.75 33.02
C ARG A 172 9.44 28.90 31.91
N LEU A 173 10.17 27.84 32.26
CA LEU A 173 10.76 26.91 31.29
C LEU A 173 9.70 26.09 30.57
N LEU A 174 8.69 25.59 31.30
CA LEU A 174 7.54 24.89 30.74
C LEU A 174 6.74 25.76 29.78
N ALA A 175 6.60 27.06 30.08
CA ALA A 175 5.93 28.04 29.21
C ALA A 175 6.78 28.50 28.01
N SER A 176 8.04 28.07 27.90
CA SER A 176 8.97 28.49 26.85
C SER A 176 8.72 27.71 25.55
N PRO A 177 8.75 28.33 24.35
CA PRO A 177 8.56 27.61 23.09
C PRO A 177 9.51 26.43 22.88
N GLN A 178 10.73 26.54 23.43
CA GLN A 178 11.77 25.51 23.39
C GLN A 178 11.40 24.24 24.16
N PHE A 179 10.42 24.29 25.08
CA PHE A 179 9.93 23.11 25.78
C PHE A 179 9.33 22.11 24.78
N GLY A 180 8.41 22.56 23.93
CA GLY A 180 7.81 21.75 22.88
C GLY A 180 8.81 21.31 21.81
N GLU A 181 9.82 22.13 21.48
CA GLU A 181 10.91 21.73 20.57
C GLU A 181 11.75 20.58 21.17
N ARG A 182 12.06 20.67 22.47
CA ARG A 182 12.85 19.69 23.21
C ARG A 182 12.09 18.37 23.37
N TRP A 183 10.87 18.43 23.89
CA TRP A 183 10.05 17.26 24.16
C TRP A 183 9.46 16.64 22.89
N GLY A 184 9.10 17.49 21.92
CA GLY A 184 8.67 17.05 20.61
C GLY A 184 9.71 16.17 19.91
N ARG A 185 11.01 16.46 20.05
CA ARG A 185 12.08 15.60 19.49
C ARG A 185 12.01 14.15 20.00
N TYR A 186 11.77 13.94 21.29
CA TYR A 186 11.66 12.58 21.84
C TYR A 186 10.45 11.84 21.26
N TRP A 187 9.32 12.54 21.11
CA TRP A 187 8.15 11.94 20.47
C TRP A 187 8.36 11.67 18.99
N LEU A 188 9.04 12.57 18.27
CA LEU A 188 9.33 12.41 16.85
C LEU A 188 10.26 11.19 16.58
N ASP A 189 11.16 10.87 17.51
CA ASP A 189 11.95 9.63 17.48
C ASP A 189 11.03 8.39 17.59
N VAL A 190 10.05 8.39 18.50
CA VAL A 190 9.04 7.32 18.65
C VAL A 190 8.15 7.22 17.42
N ALA A 191 7.72 8.35 16.88
CA ALA A 191 6.87 8.47 15.71
C ALA A 191 7.62 8.22 14.40
N ARG A 192 8.89 7.77 14.45
CA ARG A 192 9.73 7.46 13.28
C ARG A 192 9.71 8.60 12.24
N TYR A 193 9.70 9.84 12.73
CA TYR A 193 9.67 11.04 11.92
C TYR A 193 10.87 11.08 10.98
N ALA A 194 10.61 11.39 9.72
CA ALA A 194 11.64 11.66 8.74
C ALA A 194 11.10 12.61 7.68
N ASP A 195 11.95 13.54 7.21
CA ASP A 195 11.63 14.38 6.06
C ASP A 195 11.66 13.58 4.74
N THR A 196 12.15 12.33 4.76
CA THR A 196 12.31 11.48 3.57
C THR A 196 11.72 10.08 3.73
N LYS A 197 11.30 9.48 2.60
CA LYS A 197 10.69 8.15 2.48
C LYS A 197 11.70 6.99 2.62
N GLY A 198 12.99 7.30 2.83
CA GLY A 198 14.07 6.32 2.81
C GLY A 198 14.37 5.80 1.40
N TYR A 199 14.51 4.48 1.25
CA TYR A 199 14.86 3.84 -0.02
C TYR A 199 13.62 3.68 -0.91
N VAL A 200 13.47 4.60 -1.88
CA VAL A 200 12.47 4.57 -2.95
C VAL A 200 13.15 4.65 -4.31
N PHE A 201 12.59 3.95 -5.31
CA PHE A 201 13.06 4.00 -6.69
C PHE A 201 12.11 4.81 -7.55
N ASN A 202 12.69 5.67 -8.40
CA ASN A 202 11.95 6.50 -9.36
C ASN A 202 10.82 7.33 -8.72
N GLN A 203 10.92 7.71 -7.44
CA GLN A 203 9.94 8.56 -6.76
C GLN A 203 10.65 9.72 -6.06
N GLU A 204 9.95 10.85 -5.90
CA GLU A 204 10.43 11.92 -5.04
C GLU A 204 10.64 11.41 -3.61
N ARG A 205 11.86 11.61 -3.09
CA ARG A 205 12.31 11.05 -1.81
C ARG A 205 11.74 11.80 -0.62
N THR A 206 11.45 13.08 -0.78
CA THR A 206 10.97 13.95 0.29
C THR A 206 9.49 13.69 0.57
N PHE A 207 9.08 13.86 1.82
CA PHE A 207 7.68 14.03 2.18
C PHE A 207 7.35 15.53 2.13
N PRO A 208 6.58 16.01 1.12
CA PRO A 208 6.36 17.45 0.88
C PRO A 208 5.84 18.24 2.10
N TYR A 209 5.06 17.56 2.95
CA TYR A 209 4.36 18.15 4.09
C TYR A 209 4.75 17.52 5.44
N SER A 210 5.87 16.81 5.52
CA SER A 210 6.33 16.17 6.77
C SER A 210 6.42 17.16 7.93
N HIS A 211 6.88 18.38 7.68
CA HIS A 211 7.02 19.41 8.70
C HIS A 211 5.71 19.75 9.41
N THR A 212 4.54 19.55 8.79
CA THR A 212 3.26 19.87 9.43
C THR A 212 2.99 18.96 10.63
N TYR A 213 3.41 17.68 10.58
CA TYR A 213 3.35 16.77 11.73
C TYR A 213 4.36 17.16 12.82
N ARG A 214 5.59 17.53 12.45
CA ARG A 214 6.59 18.04 13.41
C ARG A 214 6.05 19.24 14.18
N ASP A 215 5.50 20.20 13.45
CA ASP A 215 5.00 21.46 14.02
C ASP A 215 3.73 21.21 14.84
N TYR A 216 2.90 20.22 14.46
CA TYR A 216 1.79 19.72 15.29
C TYR A 216 2.30 19.18 16.63
N VAL A 217 3.30 18.29 16.64
CA VAL A 217 3.84 17.70 17.87
C VAL A 217 4.42 18.76 18.79
N ILE A 218 5.24 19.67 18.26
CA ILE A 218 5.84 20.78 19.02
C ILE A 218 4.74 21.63 19.68
N ARG A 219 3.70 21.96 18.90
CA ARG A 219 2.55 22.73 19.41
C ARG A 219 1.79 21.97 20.49
N ALA A 220 1.53 20.67 20.30
CA ALA A 220 0.79 19.85 21.26
C ALA A 220 1.47 19.85 22.65
N PHE A 221 2.81 19.80 22.70
CA PHE A 221 3.54 19.92 23.97
C PHE A 221 3.47 21.34 24.56
N ASN A 222 3.62 22.39 23.74
CA ASN A 222 3.57 23.78 24.22
C ASN A 222 2.16 24.21 24.68
N GLU A 223 1.11 23.64 24.09
CA GLU A 223 -0.29 23.90 24.45
C GLU A 223 -0.79 22.99 25.58
N ASP A 224 0.06 22.11 26.12
CA ASP A 224 -0.29 21.09 27.12
C ASP A 224 -1.52 20.26 26.70
N LEU A 225 -1.53 19.80 25.44
CA LEU A 225 -2.63 19.04 24.89
C LEU A 225 -2.81 17.73 25.69
N PRO A 226 -4.01 17.44 26.23
CA PRO A 226 -4.22 16.23 27.00
C PRO A 226 -3.79 14.98 26.24
N TYR A 227 -2.99 14.12 26.87
CA TYR A 227 -2.38 12.97 26.21
C TYR A 227 -3.39 12.04 25.52
N ASN A 228 -4.58 11.85 26.12
CA ASN A 228 -5.66 11.09 25.50
C ASN A 228 -6.14 11.73 24.19
N ARG A 229 -6.24 13.06 24.13
CA ARG A 229 -6.63 13.80 22.93
C ARG A 229 -5.51 13.74 21.88
N PHE A 230 -4.27 13.92 22.29
CA PHE A 230 -3.09 13.79 21.44
C PHE A 230 -3.03 12.43 20.73
N LEU A 231 -3.23 11.33 21.48
CA LEU A 231 -3.28 9.99 20.88
C LEU A 231 -4.45 9.79 19.90
N ILE A 232 -5.65 10.29 20.24
CA ILE A 232 -6.83 10.20 19.37
C ILE A 232 -6.59 10.94 18.06
N GLU A 233 -6.04 12.16 18.10
CA GLU A 233 -5.76 12.95 16.90
C GLU A 233 -4.77 12.22 15.98
N GLN A 234 -3.73 11.59 16.53
CA GLN A 234 -2.75 10.85 15.73
C GLN A 234 -3.28 9.60 15.03
N ILE A 235 -4.44 9.08 15.45
CA ILE A 235 -5.04 7.87 14.88
C ILE A 235 -6.26 8.20 14.02
N ALA A 236 -7.03 9.23 14.38
CA ALA A 236 -8.36 9.46 13.81
C ALA A 236 -8.76 10.95 13.77
N ALA A 237 -7.82 11.90 13.59
CA ALA A 237 -8.15 13.32 13.54
C ALA A 237 -9.20 13.68 12.46
N ASP A 238 -9.22 12.96 11.35
CA ASP A 238 -10.15 13.10 10.23
C ASP A 238 -11.60 12.75 10.61
N HIS A 239 -11.80 11.90 11.62
CA HIS A 239 -13.12 11.56 12.16
C HIS A 239 -13.59 12.48 13.30
N LEU A 240 -12.77 13.46 13.71
CA LEU A 240 -13.11 14.40 14.77
C LEU A 240 -13.83 15.62 14.21
N ASN A 241 -14.77 16.17 14.98
CA ASN A 241 -15.32 17.48 14.65
C ASN A 241 -14.31 18.57 15.02
N LEU A 242 -13.49 18.97 14.04
CA LEU A 242 -12.42 19.94 14.25
C LEU A 242 -12.85 21.41 14.19
N GLY A 243 -14.11 21.70 13.82
CA GLY A 243 -14.56 23.07 13.59
C GLY A 243 -13.73 23.76 12.49
N ASP A 244 -13.40 25.04 12.68
CA ASP A 244 -12.63 25.83 11.71
C ASP A 244 -11.12 25.54 11.75
N ASP A 245 -10.60 25.03 12.88
CA ASP A 245 -9.18 24.73 13.03
C ASP A 245 -8.85 23.34 12.48
N LYS A 246 -8.26 23.29 11.28
CA LYS A 246 -7.86 22.03 10.63
C LYS A 246 -6.45 21.55 10.98
N ARG A 247 -5.69 22.28 11.80
CA ARG A 247 -4.33 21.90 12.20
C ARG A 247 -4.23 20.53 12.88
N PRO A 248 -5.23 20.00 13.61
CA PRO A 248 -5.19 18.65 14.16
C PRO A 248 -5.09 17.54 13.10
N LEU A 249 -5.51 17.78 11.85
CA LEU A 249 -5.36 16.77 10.78
C LEU A 249 -3.90 16.38 10.55
N ALA A 250 -2.95 17.29 10.81
CA ALA A 250 -1.53 17.01 10.67
C ALA A 250 -1.05 15.87 11.59
N ALA A 251 -1.76 15.58 12.69
CA ALA A 251 -1.45 14.49 13.62
C ALA A 251 -1.41 13.11 12.95
N LEU A 252 -2.19 12.90 11.88
CA LEU A 252 -2.21 11.64 11.10
C LEU A 252 -0.89 11.37 10.37
N GLY A 253 0.03 12.34 10.35
CA GLY A 253 1.43 12.15 10.02
C GLY A 253 2.08 10.98 10.78
N PHE A 254 1.62 10.67 12.00
CA PHE A 254 2.03 9.51 12.79
C PHE A 254 1.90 8.17 12.04
N LEU A 255 0.85 8.02 11.21
CA LEU A 255 0.57 6.81 10.44
C LEU A 255 1.21 6.84 9.04
N THR A 256 1.38 8.02 8.44
CA THR A 256 1.81 8.16 7.04
C THR A 256 3.30 8.43 6.85
N LEU A 257 3.97 9.02 7.83
CA LEU A 257 5.41 9.24 7.79
C LEU A 257 6.18 7.95 8.04
N GLY A 258 7.50 7.99 7.81
CA GLY A 258 8.40 6.85 7.98
C GLY A 258 8.80 6.16 6.68
N ARG A 259 9.37 4.97 6.81
CA ARG A 259 10.01 4.28 5.69
C ARG A 259 8.97 3.73 4.71
N ARG A 260 9.25 3.84 3.41
CA ARG A 260 8.35 3.33 2.35
C ARG A 260 8.73 1.97 1.76
N PHE A 261 9.78 1.32 2.26
CA PHE A 261 10.17 -0.06 1.90
C PHE A 261 10.10 -0.38 0.40
N VAL A 262 10.58 0.52 -0.47
CA VAL A 262 10.49 0.35 -1.93
C VAL A 262 9.05 0.15 -2.42
N SER A 263 8.11 0.85 -1.80
CA SER A 263 6.65 0.73 -1.99
C SER A 263 6.08 -0.67 -1.67
N ASN A 264 6.77 -1.48 -0.86
CA ASN A 264 6.19 -2.74 -0.36
C ASN A 264 5.09 -2.43 0.65
N ILE A 265 3.85 -2.54 0.20
CA ILE A 265 2.67 -2.25 1.00
C ILE A 265 2.57 -3.12 2.25
N HIS A 266 3.03 -4.37 2.21
CA HIS A 266 2.96 -5.26 3.37
C HIS A 266 3.88 -4.80 4.50
N ASP A 267 5.06 -4.30 4.16
CA ASP A 267 6.02 -3.81 5.15
C ASP A 267 5.66 -2.40 5.64
N ILE A 268 5.05 -1.56 4.79
CA ILE A 268 4.46 -0.28 5.22
C ILE A 268 3.34 -0.51 6.23
N THR A 269 2.44 -1.46 5.97
CA THR A 269 1.36 -1.80 6.91
C THR A 269 1.91 -2.37 8.21
N ASP A 270 2.93 -3.22 8.15
CA ASP A 270 3.60 -3.76 9.35
C ASP A 270 4.22 -2.63 10.20
N ASP A 271 4.88 -1.65 9.58
CA ASP A 271 5.46 -0.48 10.24
C ASP A 271 4.39 0.44 10.87
N ARG A 272 3.20 0.55 10.26
CA ARG A 272 2.04 1.25 10.85
C ARG A 272 1.52 0.54 12.10
N ILE A 273 1.42 -0.79 12.05
CA ILE A 273 1.06 -1.58 13.24
C ILE A 273 2.12 -1.39 14.32
N ASP A 274 3.40 -1.41 13.96
CA ASP A 274 4.50 -1.26 14.90
C ASP A 274 4.48 0.10 15.61
N VAL A 275 4.34 1.21 14.88
CA VAL A 275 4.36 2.55 15.48
C VAL A 275 3.16 2.78 16.39
N VAL A 276 1.98 2.29 16.03
CA VAL A 276 0.80 2.41 16.89
C VAL A 276 0.97 1.55 18.13
N THR A 277 1.37 0.29 17.99
CA THR A 277 1.38 -0.65 19.11
C THR A 277 2.62 -0.50 19.99
N ARG A 278 3.82 -0.51 19.42
CA ARG A 278 5.05 -0.31 20.18
C ARG A 278 5.18 1.13 20.65
N GLY A 279 4.81 2.10 19.82
CA GLY A 279 4.96 3.53 20.14
C GLY A 279 3.99 4.03 21.21
N THR A 280 2.79 3.43 21.34
CA THR A 280 1.80 3.88 22.34
C THR A 280 1.57 2.87 23.48
N LEU A 281 1.66 1.57 23.21
CA LEU A 281 1.38 0.52 24.20
C LEU A 281 2.66 -0.14 24.75
N GLY A 282 3.81 0.08 24.10
CA GLY A 282 5.06 -0.61 24.44
C GLY A 282 5.04 -2.11 24.08
N LEU A 283 4.11 -2.56 23.23
CA LEU A 283 3.93 -3.96 22.86
C LEU A 283 4.44 -4.25 21.44
N THR A 284 5.17 -5.35 21.28
CA THR A 284 5.72 -5.79 19.98
C THR A 284 4.70 -6.63 19.19
N VAL A 285 3.54 -6.07 18.85
CA VAL A 285 2.47 -6.78 18.13
C VAL A 285 2.95 -7.32 16.78
N THR A 286 3.90 -6.65 16.13
CA THR A 286 4.52 -7.11 14.87
C THR A 286 5.21 -8.47 14.96
N CYS A 287 5.66 -8.89 16.15
CA CYS A 287 6.18 -10.25 16.35
C CYS A 287 5.10 -11.33 16.14
N ALA A 288 3.82 -10.98 16.24
CA ALA A 288 2.71 -11.89 16.01
C ALA A 288 2.39 -12.14 14.52
N ARG A 289 3.10 -11.47 13.60
CA ARG A 289 2.88 -11.56 12.14
C ARG A 289 2.95 -12.98 11.60
N CYS A 290 3.92 -13.78 12.07
CA CYS A 290 4.17 -15.12 11.53
C CYS A 290 3.64 -16.25 12.44
N HIS A 291 3.50 -15.98 13.73
CA HIS A 291 3.03 -16.93 14.75
C HIS A 291 2.53 -16.16 15.98
N ASP A 292 1.74 -16.78 16.85
CA ASP A 292 1.29 -16.14 18.09
C ASP A 292 2.47 -15.59 18.91
N HIS A 293 2.29 -14.43 19.54
CA HIS A 293 3.37 -13.74 20.21
C HIS A 293 4.02 -14.61 21.31
N LYS A 294 5.36 -14.59 21.39
CA LYS A 294 6.14 -15.53 22.22
C LYS A 294 5.88 -15.37 23.73
N TYR A 295 5.64 -14.15 24.18
CA TYR A 295 5.54 -13.81 25.61
C TYR A 295 4.24 -13.10 25.96
N ASP A 296 3.86 -12.11 25.17
CA ASP A 296 2.61 -11.37 25.33
C ASP A 296 1.37 -12.13 24.85
N PRO A 297 0.18 -11.85 25.45
CA PRO A 297 -1.10 -12.48 25.12
C PRO A 297 -1.70 -11.94 23.81
N ILE A 298 -0.94 -11.98 22.70
CA ILE A 298 -1.33 -11.45 21.39
C ILE A 298 -1.30 -12.59 20.37
N SER A 299 -2.43 -12.86 19.72
CA SER A 299 -2.52 -13.85 18.65
C SER A 299 -2.03 -13.31 17.32
N SER A 300 -1.67 -14.21 16.39
CA SER A 300 -1.54 -13.83 14.98
C SER A 300 -2.85 -13.28 14.41
N ALA A 301 -4.01 -13.76 14.89
CA ALA A 301 -5.30 -13.23 14.46
C ALA A 301 -5.49 -11.75 14.83
N ASP A 302 -5.01 -11.32 16.01
CA ASP A 302 -5.04 -9.92 16.45
C ASP A 302 -4.17 -9.05 15.55
N TYR A 303 -2.97 -9.51 15.19
CA TYR A 303 -2.11 -8.83 14.22
C TYR A 303 -2.82 -8.67 12.88
N TYR A 304 -3.41 -9.75 12.35
CA TYR A 304 -4.09 -9.70 11.05
C TYR A 304 -5.41 -8.92 11.08
N ALA A 305 -6.05 -8.77 12.24
CA ALA A 305 -7.18 -7.86 12.41
C ALA A 305 -6.75 -6.39 12.24
N LEU A 306 -5.66 -5.98 12.89
CA LEU A 306 -5.07 -4.63 12.69
C LEU A 306 -4.56 -4.44 11.27
N TYR A 307 -3.95 -5.47 10.69
CA TYR A 307 -3.54 -5.47 9.29
C TYR A 307 -4.72 -5.20 8.36
N GLY A 308 -5.86 -5.84 8.61
CA GLY A 308 -7.11 -5.58 7.89
C GLY A 308 -7.53 -4.12 7.93
N VAL A 309 -7.53 -3.51 9.12
CA VAL A 309 -7.85 -2.07 9.31
C VAL A 309 -6.96 -1.20 8.42
N PHE A 310 -5.63 -1.32 8.54
CA PHE A 310 -4.71 -0.47 7.78
C PHE A 310 -4.65 -0.79 6.27
N ARG A 311 -5.07 -1.98 5.83
CA ARG A 311 -5.17 -2.31 4.41
C ARG A 311 -6.47 -1.83 3.77
N SER A 312 -7.47 -1.51 4.59
CA SER A 312 -8.70 -0.83 4.20
C SER A 312 -8.57 0.70 4.25
N SER A 313 -7.35 1.23 4.27
CA SER A 313 -7.08 2.67 4.19
C SER A 313 -6.06 2.99 3.10
N GLU A 314 -6.19 4.17 2.52
CA GLU A 314 -5.31 4.70 1.48
C GLU A 314 -4.90 6.16 1.75
N GLU A 315 -3.81 6.59 1.13
CA GLU A 315 -3.43 8.01 1.15
C GLU A 315 -4.10 8.68 -0.05
N PRO A 316 -4.87 9.77 0.15
CA PRO A 316 -5.53 10.42 -0.96
C PRO A 316 -4.51 11.13 -1.86
N ASP A 317 -4.78 11.15 -3.17
CA ASP A 317 -3.95 11.87 -4.14
C ASP A 317 -3.88 13.38 -3.86
N ASP A 318 -4.98 13.97 -3.37
CA ASP A 318 -5.05 15.35 -2.90
C ASP A 318 -5.16 15.38 -1.38
N LEU A 319 -4.06 15.72 -0.73
CA LEU A 319 -3.98 15.83 0.74
C LEU A 319 -4.74 17.09 1.20
N PRO A 320 -5.56 17.07 2.26
CA PRO A 320 -6.35 18.24 2.63
C PRO A 320 -5.48 19.37 3.17
N LEU A 321 -5.97 20.59 2.95
CA LEU A 321 -5.41 21.81 3.51
C LEU A 321 -5.61 21.84 5.03
N ILE A 322 -4.58 22.28 5.75
CA ILE A 322 -4.70 22.58 7.20
C ILE A 322 -4.97 24.06 7.46
N GLU A 323 -4.76 24.89 6.45
CA GLU A 323 -5.05 26.32 6.44
C GLU A 323 -5.42 26.74 5.01
N GLU A 324 -6.38 27.65 4.90
CA GLU A 324 -6.78 28.19 3.60
C GLU A 324 -5.69 29.15 3.09
N PRO A 325 -5.17 28.96 1.86
CA PRO A 325 -4.18 29.86 1.31
C PRO A 325 -4.80 31.22 0.99
N ASP A 326 -4.02 32.28 1.21
CA ASP A 326 -4.39 33.62 0.74
C ASP A 326 -4.34 33.67 -0.79
N GLU A 327 -5.51 33.60 -1.43
CA GLU A 327 -5.63 33.67 -2.89
C GLU A 327 -5.09 34.97 -3.48
N SER A 328 -5.01 36.05 -2.71
CA SER A 328 -4.45 37.32 -3.18
C SER A 328 -2.91 37.33 -3.19
N ASN A 329 -2.26 36.35 -2.58
CA ASN A 329 -0.81 36.26 -2.50
C ASN A 329 -0.20 35.91 -3.87
N PRO A 330 0.63 36.80 -4.46
CA PRO A 330 1.25 36.54 -5.77
C PRO A 330 2.13 35.28 -5.80
N VAL A 331 2.73 34.91 -4.67
CA VAL A 331 3.58 33.70 -4.57
C VAL A 331 2.74 32.42 -4.61
N TYR A 332 1.52 32.45 -4.06
CA TYR A 332 0.56 31.34 -4.17
C TYR A 332 0.03 31.21 -5.60
N GLN A 333 -0.23 32.32 -6.29
CA GLN A 333 -0.65 32.28 -7.70
C GLN A 333 0.46 31.67 -8.59
N GLN A 334 1.73 32.03 -8.37
CA GLN A 334 2.87 31.40 -9.04
C GLN A 334 2.97 29.89 -8.76
N TYR A 335 2.64 29.45 -7.54
CA TYR A 335 2.56 28.03 -7.20
C TYR A 335 1.50 27.31 -8.03
N LEU A 336 0.29 27.85 -8.11
CA LEU A 336 -0.81 27.25 -8.87
C LEU A 336 -0.48 27.16 -10.36
N GLU A 337 0.11 28.21 -10.93
CA GLU A 337 0.56 28.21 -12.33
C GLU A 337 1.61 27.10 -12.58
N ALA A 338 2.61 26.99 -11.71
CA ALA A 338 3.65 25.96 -11.81
C ALA A 338 3.05 24.55 -11.66
N LEU A 339 2.17 24.33 -10.68
CA LEU A 339 1.53 23.05 -10.43
C LEU A 339 0.62 22.63 -11.58
N ASN A 340 -0.23 23.53 -12.06
CA ASN A 340 -1.16 23.27 -13.17
C ASN A 340 -0.41 23.01 -14.48
N SER A 341 0.72 23.70 -14.70
CA SER A 341 1.61 23.42 -15.82
C SER A 341 2.12 21.97 -15.78
N LYS A 342 2.61 21.50 -14.62
CA LYS A 342 3.09 20.11 -14.47
C LYS A 342 1.99 19.06 -14.53
N LYS A 343 0.81 19.32 -13.94
CA LYS A 343 -0.37 18.46 -14.10
C LYS A 343 -0.78 18.36 -15.57
N LYS A 344 -0.77 19.47 -16.30
CA LYS A 344 -1.05 19.49 -17.74
C LYS A 344 -0.03 18.67 -18.55
N GLU A 345 1.26 18.80 -18.25
CA GLU A 345 2.31 17.99 -18.91
C GLU A 345 2.08 16.47 -18.72
N LEU A 346 1.58 16.04 -17.55
CA LEU A 346 1.20 14.66 -17.27
C LEU A 346 -0.03 14.22 -18.07
N GLU A 347 -1.09 15.04 -18.09
CA GLU A 347 -2.30 14.72 -18.87
C GLU A 347 -2.04 14.69 -20.37
N ASP A 348 -1.31 15.67 -20.92
CA ASP A 348 -0.97 15.73 -22.34
C ASP A 348 -0.10 14.51 -22.74
N TYR A 349 0.79 14.05 -21.83
CA TYR A 349 1.55 12.82 -22.04
C TYR A 349 0.64 11.58 -22.00
N ARG A 350 -0.27 11.49 -21.02
CA ARG A 350 -1.25 10.40 -20.92
C ARG A 350 -2.07 10.28 -22.20
N ASP A 351 -2.57 11.41 -22.72
CA ASP A 351 -3.38 11.46 -23.93
C ASP A 351 -2.58 11.12 -25.19
N THR A 352 -1.29 11.41 -25.20
CA THR A 352 -0.40 10.99 -26.28
C THR A 352 -0.24 9.48 -26.27
N ILE A 353 0.11 8.89 -25.12
CA ILE A 353 0.31 7.45 -25.01
C ILE A 353 -1.01 6.67 -25.20
N HIS A 354 -2.13 7.17 -24.70
CA HIS A 354 -3.45 6.58 -24.93
C HIS A 354 -3.79 6.49 -26.42
N ARG A 355 -3.56 7.57 -27.17
CA ARG A 355 -3.75 7.58 -28.63
C ARG A 355 -2.81 6.63 -29.35
N GLU A 356 -1.55 6.51 -28.92
CA GLU A 356 -0.60 5.54 -29.46
C GLU A 356 -1.08 4.10 -29.25
N LEU A 357 -1.50 3.74 -28.03
CA LEU A 357 -2.00 2.41 -27.71
C LEU A 357 -3.26 2.05 -28.53
N LEU A 358 -4.20 2.99 -28.65
CA LEU A 358 -5.39 2.79 -29.50
C LEU A 358 -5.03 2.67 -30.98
N THR A 359 -3.98 3.35 -31.43
CA THR A 359 -3.51 3.26 -32.82
C THR A 359 -2.88 1.89 -33.07
N ASP A 360 -1.98 1.44 -32.18
CA ASP A 360 -1.37 0.11 -32.25
C ASP A 360 -2.43 -0.99 -32.23
N ALA A 361 -3.44 -0.86 -31.34
CA ALA A 361 -4.54 -1.82 -31.26
C ALA A 361 -5.36 -1.92 -32.57
N ARG A 362 -5.60 -0.79 -33.26
CA ARG A 362 -6.27 -0.77 -34.57
C ARG A 362 -5.40 -1.36 -35.68
N GLU A 363 -4.08 -1.16 -35.62
CA GLU A 363 -3.15 -1.73 -36.59
C GLU A 363 -3.06 -3.26 -36.45
N LYS A 364 -3.06 -3.77 -35.21
CA LYS A 364 -3.04 -5.19 -34.85
C LYS A 364 -4.43 -5.86 -34.85
N ILE A 365 -5.46 -5.22 -35.42
CA ILE A 365 -6.85 -5.73 -35.37
C ILE A 365 -7.03 -7.15 -35.90
N GLN A 366 -6.21 -7.54 -36.88
CA GLN A 366 -6.23 -8.90 -37.42
C GLN A 366 -5.85 -9.93 -36.38
N ASP A 367 -4.79 -9.67 -35.62
CA ASP A 367 -4.27 -10.59 -34.62
C ASP A 367 -5.22 -10.70 -33.43
N TYR A 368 -5.87 -9.59 -33.04
CA TYR A 368 -6.96 -9.62 -32.04
C TYR A 368 -8.12 -10.51 -32.49
N LEU A 369 -8.62 -10.32 -33.72
CA LEU A 369 -9.74 -11.12 -34.22
C LEU A 369 -9.37 -12.60 -34.38
N LEU A 370 -8.15 -12.90 -34.83
CA LEU A 370 -7.67 -14.28 -34.94
C LEU A 370 -7.52 -14.94 -33.55
N ALA A 371 -7.02 -14.22 -32.55
CA ALA A 371 -6.96 -14.72 -31.18
C ALA A 371 -8.36 -15.06 -30.63
N VAL A 372 -9.38 -14.27 -30.98
CA VAL A 372 -10.77 -14.56 -30.59
C VAL A 372 -11.35 -15.74 -31.36
N ALA A 373 -11.01 -15.90 -32.64
CA ALA A 373 -11.43 -17.05 -33.45
C ALA A 373 -10.90 -18.38 -32.88
N GLU A 374 -9.63 -18.41 -32.45
CA GLU A 374 -8.97 -19.60 -31.86
C GLU A 374 -9.68 -20.16 -30.61
N VAL A 375 -10.33 -19.29 -29.84
CA VAL A 375 -11.04 -19.66 -28.60
C VAL A 375 -12.55 -19.58 -28.75
N TRP A 376 -13.06 -19.39 -29.97
CA TRP A 376 -14.49 -19.25 -30.21
C TRP A 376 -15.20 -20.57 -29.88
N GLY A 377 -16.22 -20.50 -29.01
CA GLY A 377 -16.96 -21.68 -28.55
C GLY A 377 -16.27 -22.49 -27.45
N ALA A 378 -15.11 -22.06 -26.94
CA ALA A 378 -14.48 -22.68 -25.78
C ALA A 378 -15.40 -22.62 -24.55
N THR A 379 -15.54 -23.76 -23.86
CA THR A 379 -16.37 -23.93 -22.66
C THR A 379 -15.57 -23.84 -21.37
N ASP A 380 -14.26 -24.09 -21.43
CA ASP A 380 -13.34 -23.96 -20.32
C ASP A 380 -12.93 -22.50 -20.07
N LYS A 381 -12.34 -22.24 -18.89
CA LYS A 381 -11.79 -20.94 -18.55
C LYS A 381 -10.61 -20.60 -19.49
N ILE A 382 -10.75 -19.49 -20.23
CA ILE A 382 -9.74 -19.02 -21.19
C ILE A 382 -8.68 -18.20 -20.47
N ASP A 383 -7.41 -18.46 -20.77
CA ASP A 383 -6.27 -17.64 -20.35
C ASP A 383 -5.80 -16.80 -21.54
N TYR A 384 -6.36 -15.59 -21.69
CA TYR A 384 -6.09 -14.69 -22.81
C TYR A 384 -4.61 -14.31 -22.95
N ARG A 385 -3.81 -14.41 -21.87
CA ARG A 385 -2.36 -14.11 -21.89
C ARG A 385 -1.52 -15.10 -22.70
N LYS A 386 -2.10 -16.25 -23.05
CA LYS A 386 -1.43 -17.30 -23.81
C LYS A 386 -1.73 -17.26 -25.30
N LEU A 387 -2.63 -16.39 -25.74
CA LEU A 387 -3.03 -16.29 -27.14
C LEU A 387 -2.06 -15.39 -27.90
N ARG A 388 -1.55 -15.88 -29.04
CA ARG A 388 -0.71 -15.14 -29.98
C ARG A 388 0.36 -14.26 -29.33
N GLN A 389 1.16 -14.86 -28.44
CA GLN A 389 2.17 -14.13 -27.66
C GLN A 389 3.21 -13.44 -28.54
N GLU A 390 3.48 -14.00 -29.72
CA GLU A 390 4.36 -13.45 -30.75
C GLU A 390 3.83 -12.15 -31.39
N ALA A 391 2.53 -11.86 -31.27
CA ALA A 391 1.89 -10.67 -31.84
C ALA A 391 1.85 -9.48 -30.86
N ASP A 392 2.33 -9.66 -29.61
CA ASP A 392 2.40 -8.61 -28.59
C ASP A 392 1.07 -7.87 -28.40
N LEU A 393 0.02 -8.65 -28.10
CA LEU A 393 -1.35 -8.19 -27.90
C LEU A 393 -1.64 -7.90 -26.42
N GLU A 394 -2.44 -6.87 -26.17
CA GLU A 394 -2.94 -6.57 -24.81
C GLU A 394 -4.05 -7.56 -24.45
N PRO A 395 -3.88 -8.43 -23.43
CA PRO A 395 -4.82 -9.52 -23.15
C PRO A 395 -6.24 -9.06 -22.83
N ASN A 396 -6.39 -7.90 -22.18
CA ASN A 396 -7.70 -7.34 -21.86
C ASN A 396 -8.46 -6.94 -23.13
N LEU A 397 -7.77 -6.43 -24.16
CA LEU A 397 -8.41 -6.12 -25.44
C LEU A 397 -8.85 -7.37 -26.20
N ILE A 398 -8.16 -8.50 -26.04
CA ILE A 398 -8.64 -9.79 -26.59
C ILE A 398 -9.94 -10.18 -25.90
N GLN A 399 -10.00 -10.04 -24.57
CA GLN A 399 -11.21 -10.29 -23.80
C GLN A 399 -12.35 -9.36 -24.22
N ASP A 400 -12.10 -8.07 -24.37
CA ASP A 400 -13.10 -7.07 -24.79
C ASP A 400 -13.67 -7.40 -26.18
N TRP A 401 -12.81 -7.77 -27.14
CA TRP A 401 -13.25 -8.27 -28.44
C TRP A 401 -14.12 -9.52 -28.32
N HIS A 402 -13.71 -10.49 -27.50
CA HIS A 402 -14.46 -11.72 -27.30
C HIS A 402 -15.85 -11.46 -26.69
N GLU A 403 -15.93 -10.63 -25.66
CA GLU A 403 -17.19 -10.27 -25.01
C GLU A 403 -18.09 -9.45 -25.93
N TYR A 404 -17.50 -8.50 -26.67
CA TYR A 404 -18.21 -7.70 -27.65
C TYR A 404 -18.84 -8.58 -28.73
N LEU A 405 -18.08 -9.50 -29.33
CA LEU A 405 -18.59 -10.42 -30.34
C LEU A 405 -19.64 -11.38 -29.76
N LYS A 406 -19.46 -11.89 -28.54
CA LYS A 406 -20.50 -12.69 -27.85
C LYS A 406 -21.80 -11.92 -27.68
N LYS A 407 -21.73 -10.64 -27.27
CA LYS A 407 -22.91 -9.77 -27.16
C LYS A 407 -23.58 -9.58 -28.53
N LYS A 408 -22.78 -9.27 -29.56
CA LYS A 408 -23.27 -9.00 -30.92
C LYS A 408 -23.83 -10.22 -31.65
N THR A 409 -23.41 -11.42 -31.28
CA THR A 409 -23.87 -12.68 -31.88
C THR A 409 -25.07 -13.31 -31.15
N LYS A 410 -25.47 -12.80 -29.98
CA LYS A 410 -26.72 -13.22 -29.30
C LYS A 410 -27.95 -12.87 -30.15
N GLU A 411 -28.03 -11.62 -30.58
CA GLU A 411 -29.07 -11.11 -31.46
C GLU A 411 -28.58 -11.04 -32.91
N PHE A 412 -29.46 -10.73 -33.86
CA PHE A 412 -29.04 -10.49 -35.23
C PHE A 412 -28.35 -9.12 -35.34
N ASP A 413 -27.07 -9.11 -35.71
CA ASP A 413 -26.31 -7.91 -36.04
C ASP A 413 -25.82 -8.02 -37.50
N PRO A 414 -26.18 -7.09 -38.41
CA PRO A 414 -25.80 -7.15 -39.82
C PRO A 414 -24.29 -7.29 -40.07
N ILE A 415 -23.46 -6.78 -39.16
CA ILE A 415 -22.00 -6.82 -39.25
C ILE A 415 -21.50 -8.17 -38.72
N PHE A 416 -22.02 -8.69 -37.60
CA PHE A 416 -21.50 -9.90 -36.94
C PHE A 416 -22.31 -11.19 -37.16
N ALA A 417 -23.41 -11.14 -37.91
CA ALA A 417 -24.15 -12.32 -38.33
C ALA A 417 -23.27 -13.39 -39.03
N PRO A 418 -22.34 -13.04 -39.94
CA PRO A 418 -21.42 -14.02 -40.52
C PRO A 418 -20.56 -14.71 -39.46
N TRP A 419 -20.05 -13.96 -38.47
CA TRP A 419 -19.24 -14.52 -37.38
C TRP A 419 -20.02 -15.57 -36.58
N LYS A 420 -21.29 -15.29 -36.28
CA LYS A 420 -22.19 -16.25 -35.60
C LYS A 420 -22.36 -17.54 -36.40
N GLU A 421 -22.65 -17.42 -37.70
CA GLU A 421 -22.92 -18.57 -38.56
C GLU A 421 -21.67 -19.45 -38.75
N PHE A 422 -20.50 -18.84 -38.99
CA PHE A 422 -19.23 -19.57 -39.07
C PHE A 422 -18.84 -20.21 -37.74
N GLY A 423 -19.06 -19.51 -36.63
CA GLY A 423 -18.77 -20.01 -35.30
C GLY A 423 -19.67 -21.16 -34.83
N ASN A 424 -20.80 -21.41 -35.50
CA ASN A 424 -21.70 -22.53 -35.22
C ASN A 424 -21.38 -23.79 -36.05
N LEU A 425 -20.45 -23.72 -36.99
CA LEU A 425 -20.06 -24.89 -37.79
C LEU A 425 -19.30 -25.88 -36.91
N ALA A 426 -19.72 -27.15 -36.93
CA ALA A 426 -19.04 -28.21 -36.21
C ALA A 426 -17.66 -28.49 -36.84
N SER A 427 -16.64 -28.72 -36.03
CA SER A 427 -15.24 -28.94 -36.46
C SER A 427 -15.03 -30.15 -37.39
N ALA A 428 -16.03 -31.01 -37.56
CA ALA A 428 -15.94 -32.26 -38.31
C ALA A 428 -16.35 -32.17 -39.80
N SER A 429 -16.94 -31.06 -40.28
CA SER A 429 -17.48 -30.95 -41.65
C SER A 429 -17.21 -29.58 -42.33
N VAL A 430 -16.02 -29.04 -42.09
CA VAL A 430 -15.75 -27.59 -42.26
C VAL A 430 -15.65 -27.12 -43.71
N GLU A 431 -14.89 -27.78 -44.59
CA GLU A 431 -14.47 -27.10 -45.84
C GLU A 431 -15.61 -26.90 -46.88
N LEU A 432 -16.41 -27.93 -47.14
CA LEU A 432 -17.52 -27.86 -48.11
C LEU A 432 -18.72 -27.07 -47.59
N GLU A 433 -19.03 -27.20 -46.30
CA GLU A 433 -20.14 -26.47 -45.67
C GLU A 433 -19.82 -24.98 -45.54
N SER A 434 -18.59 -24.62 -45.15
CA SER A 434 -18.14 -23.23 -45.05
C SER A 434 -18.15 -22.51 -46.40
N ALA A 435 -17.65 -23.14 -47.47
CA ALA A 435 -17.65 -22.51 -48.80
C ALA A 435 -19.08 -22.25 -49.32
N SER A 436 -20.01 -23.18 -49.02
CA SER A 436 -21.43 -23.00 -49.35
C SER A 436 -22.08 -21.89 -48.50
N LEU A 437 -21.73 -21.80 -47.22
CA LEU A 437 -22.19 -20.76 -46.31
C LEU A 437 -21.70 -19.38 -46.76
N ALA A 438 -20.41 -19.24 -47.09
CA ALA A 438 -19.83 -18.00 -47.60
C ALA A 438 -20.57 -17.48 -48.84
N ARG A 439 -20.89 -18.37 -49.80
CA ARG A 439 -21.66 -18.00 -51.00
C ARG A 439 -23.08 -17.54 -50.65
N ARG A 440 -23.78 -18.29 -49.78
CA ARG A 440 -25.14 -17.91 -49.33
C ARG A 440 -25.17 -16.56 -48.62
N LEU A 441 -24.22 -16.32 -47.72
CA LEU A 441 -24.12 -15.05 -47.01
C LEU A 441 -23.74 -13.90 -47.96
N GLY A 442 -22.87 -14.15 -48.94
CA GLY A 442 -22.46 -13.17 -49.96
C GLY A 442 -23.56 -12.77 -50.93
N GLU A 443 -24.56 -13.63 -51.16
CA GLU A 443 -25.75 -13.33 -51.98
C GLU A 443 -26.85 -12.58 -51.20
N ASN A 444 -26.73 -12.50 -49.87
CA ASN A 444 -27.75 -11.96 -48.98
C ASN A 444 -27.36 -10.61 -48.35
N SER A 445 -27.16 -9.58 -49.17
CA SER A 445 -26.84 -8.22 -48.71
C SER A 445 -28.07 -7.32 -48.51
N GLY A 446 -28.00 -6.39 -47.55
CA GLY A 446 -29.04 -5.39 -47.29
C GLY A 446 -29.11 -4.90 -45.83
N PRO A 447 -29.93 -3.87 -45.52
CA PRO A 447 -30.01 -3.25 -44.18
C PRO A 447 -30.48 -4.22 -43.08
N ASP A 448 -31.43 -5.11 -43.41
CA ASP A 448 -31.95 -6.16 -42.52
C ASP A 448 -31.27 -7.53 -42.78
N LYS A 449 -30.12 -7.52 -43.44
CA LYS A 449 -29.39 -8.70 -43.91
C LYS A 449 -27.90 -8.55 -43.57
N ILE A 450 -27.00 -9.15 -44.35
CA ILE A 450 -25.56 -9.02 -44.14
C ILE A 450 -25.08 -7.65 -44.65
N HIS A 451 -24.18 -7.03 -43.89
CA HIS A 451 -23.54 -5.76 -44.24
C HIS A 451 -22.93 -5.82 -45.66
N PRO A 452 -23.19 -4.84 -46.55
CA PRO A 452 -22.84 -4.93 -47.98
C PRO A 452 -21.36 -5.23 -48.28
N LEU A 453 -20.43 -4.57 -47.58
CA LEU A 453 -18.99 -4.78 -47.78
C LEU A 453 -18.51 -6.18 -47.32
N LEU A 454 -19.19 -6.76 -46.32
CA LEU A 454 -18.91 -8.13 -45.86
C LEU A 454 -19.44 -9.15 -46.87
N ALA A 455 -20.67 -8.96 -47.36
CA ALA A 455 -21.26 -9.83 -48.36
C ALA A 455 -20.42 -9.86 -49.66
N GLU A 456 -19.95 -8.70 -50.12
CA GLU A 456 -19.06 -8.59 -51.28
C GLU A 456 -17.72 -9.33 -51.05
N SER A 457 -17.12 -9.16 -49.87
CA SER A 457 -15.87 -9.82 -49.51
C SER A 457 -16.02 -11.35 -49.40
N LEU A 458 -17.12 -11.83 -48.83
CA LEU A 458 -17.43 -13.27 -48.73
C LEU A 458 -17.62 -13.92 -50.10
N LYS A 459 -18.22 -13.20 -51.06
CA LYS A 459 -18.42 -13.70 -52.43
C LYS A 459 -17.11 -13.97 -53.17
N ASN A 460 -16.05 -13.23 -52.84
CA ASN A 460 -14.79 -13.19 -53.58
C ASN A 460 -13.59 -13.85 -52.87
N SER A 461 -13.75 -14.32 -51.62
CA SER A 461 -12.63 -14.64 -50.72
C SER A 461 -12.26 -16.12 -50.63
N GLY A 462 -13.11 -17.05 -51.10
CA GLY A 462 -12.87 -18.48 -50.89
C GLY A 462 -12.83 -18.91 -49.41
N THR A 463 -13.44 -18.12 -48.51
CA THR A 463 -13.44 -18.33 -47.05
C THR A 463 -13.87 -19.74 -46.67
N THR A 464 -13.04 -20.43 -45.87
CA THR A 464 -13.30 -21.81 -45.42
C THR A 464 -13.36 -21.97 -43.90
N THR A 465 -12.84 -21.01 -43.13
CA THR A 465 -12.74 -21.10 -41.66
C THR A 465 -13.19 -19.81 -40.97
N LEU A 466 -13.35 -19.85 -39.64
CA LEU A 466 -13.64 -18.66 -38.84
C LEU A 466 -12.43 -17.70 -38.84
N GLU A 467 -11.22 -18.25 -38.94
CA GLU A 467 -9.96 -17.53 -39.08
C GLU A 467 -9.88 -16.78 -40.43
N ASP A 468 -10.31 -17.41 -41.53
CA ASP A 468 -10.41 -16.74 -42.84
C ASP A 468 -11.39 -15.56 -42.76
N LEU A 469 -12.53 -15.76 -42.07
CA LEU A 469 -13.51 -14.71 -41.85
C LEU A 469 -12.94 -13.57 -40.98
N ALA A 470 -12.17 -13.89 -39.94
CA ALA A 470 -11.47 -12.90 -39.12
C ALA A 470 -10.51 -12.03 -39.95
N VAL A 471 -9.81 -12.62 -40.93
CA VAL A 471 -8.97 -11.87 -41.88
C VAL A 471 -9.80 -10.90 -42.74
N ILE A 472 -11.01 -11.29 -43.17
CA ILE A 472 -11.91 -10.40 -43.91
C ILE A 472 -12.38 -9.23 -43.05
N TYR A 473 -12.82 -9.49 -41.81
CA TYR A 473 -13.19 -8.42 -40.89
C TYR A 473 -12.02 -7.46 -40.68
N ALA A 474 -10.82 -7.99 -40.43
CA ALA A 474 -9.63 -7.19 -40.24
C ALA A 474 -9.30 -6.30 -41.46
N PHE A 475 -9.44 -6.84 -42.67
CA PHE A 475 -9.26 -6.07 -43.90
C PHE A 475 -10.26 -4.91 -43.99
N LEU A 476 -11.53 -5.15 -43.72
CA LEU A 476 -12.58 -4.13 -43.78
C LEU A 476 -12.41 -3.07 -42.68
N PHE A 477 -12.06 -3.48 -41.46
CA PHE A 477 -11.76 -2.57 -40.36
C PHE A 477 -10.54 -1.70 -40.66
N ARG A 478 -9.44 -2.28 -41.15
CA ARG A 478 -8.25 -1.51 -41.58
C ARG A 478 -8.56 -0.56 -42.73
N ARG A 479 -9.46 -0.94 -43.65
CA ARG A 479 -9.92 -0.05 -44.72
C ARG A 479 -10.68 1.15 -44.15
N ALA A 480 -11.65 0.92 -43.25
CA ALA A 480 -12.40 1.98 -42.61
C ALA A 480 -11.50 2.93 -41.78
N ASP A 481 -10.56 2.37 -41.01
CA ASP A 481 -9.55 3.13 -40.25
C ASP A 481 -8.68 4.00 -41.16
N ARG A 482 -8.19 3.45 -42.28
CA ARG A 482 -7.37 4.17 -43.25
C ARG A 482 -8.12 5.32 -43.91
N GLU A 483 -9.33 5.09 -44.40
CA GLU A 483 -10.15 6.14 -45.02
C GLU A 483 -10.46 7.25 -44.01
N TRP A 484 -10.70 6.90 -42.75
CA TRP A 484 -10.91 7.87 -41.69
C TRP A 484 -9.66 8.72 -41.40
N LYS A 485 -8.50 8.08 -41.26
CA LYS A 485 -7.20 8.77 -41.08
C LYS A 485 -6.91 9.70 -42.25
N ASN A 486 -7.14 9.25 -43.49
CA ASN A 486 -6.98 10.06 -44.70
C ASN A 486 -7.90 11.29 -44.65
N LEU A 487 -9.19 11.10 -44.38
CA LEU A 487 -10.17 12.18 -44.30
C LEU A 487 -9.77 13.24 -43.25
N LEU A 488 -9.40 12.82 -42.04
CA LEU A 488 -8.93 13.72 -40.99
C LEU A 488 -7.68 14.50 -41.41
N SER A 489 -6.71 13.82 -42.04
CA SER A 489 -5.47 14.45 -42.51
C SER A 489 -5.73 15.52 -43.58
N THR A 490 -6.61 15.22 -44.54
CA THR A 490 -6.97 16.15 -45.61
C THR A 490 -7.73 17.35 -45.06
N SER A 491 -8.68 17.13 -44.14
CA SER A 491 -9.41 18.21 -43.48
C SER A 491 -8.49 19.14 -42.68
N ALA A 492 -7.51 18.58 -41.96
CA ALA A 492 -6.52 19.36 -41.22
C ALA A 492 -5.64 20.21 -42.16
N GLN A 493 -5.16 19.64 -43.26
CA GLN A 493 -4.36 20.36 -44.27
C GLN A 493 -5.13 21.51 -44.93
N ILE A 494 -6.38 21.27 -45.32
CA ILE A 494 -7.24 22.32 -45.90
C ILE A 494 -7.46 23.45 -44.91
N ALA A 495 -7.71 23.13 -43.64
CA ALA A 495 -7.92 24.13 -42.60
C ALA A 495 -6.68 25.01 -42.40
N GLN A 496 -5.49 24.40 -42.33
CA GLN A 496 -4.21 25.10 -42.23
C GLN A 496 -3.96 26.06 -43.40
N GLN A 497 -4.32 25.65 -44.63
CA GLN A 497 -4.19 26.50 -45.83
C GLN A 497 -5.20 27.65 -45.87
N SER A 498 -6.37 27.48 -45.23
CA SER A 498 -7.46 28.46 -45.25
C SER A 498 -7.36 29.56 -44.18
N GLY A 499 -6.38 29.49 -43.28
CA GLY A 499 -6.18 30.50 -42.22
C GLY A 499 -7.30 30.57 -41.16
N LYS A 500 -8.19 29.56 -41.10
CA LYS A 500 -9.26 29.50 -40.10
C LYS A 500 -8.69 29.10 -38.73
N GLU A 501 -9.02 29.87 -37.69
CA GLU A 501 -8.68 29.56 -36.28
C GLU A 501 -9.41 28.32 -35.74
N THR A 502 -10.57 27.96 -36.33
CA THR A 502 -11.37 26.80 -35.91
C THR A 502 -11.52 25.78 -37.04
N ILE A 503 -11.08 24.55 -36.77
CA ILE A 503 -11.16 23.42 -37.69
C ILE A 503 -12.44 22.64 -37.37
N ASP A 504 -13.42 22.69 -38.27
CA ASP A 504 -14.60 21.80 -38.16
C ASP A 504 -14.20 20.42 -38.71
N LEU A 505 -13.76 19.54 -37.82
CA LEU A 505 -13.33 18.19 -38.19
C LEU A 505 -14.55 17.35 -38.61
N PRO A 506 -14.42 16.52 -39.65
CA PRO A 506 -15.48 15.63 -40.07
C PRO A 506 -15.90 14.72 -38.92
N LYS A 507 -17.21 14.47 -38.79
CA LYS A 507 -17.79 13.66 -37.70
C LYS A 507 -18.06 12.21 -38.10
N ALA A 508 -18.09 11.92 -39.39
CA ALA A 508 -18.36 10.60 -39.97
C ALA A 508 -17.71 10.48 -41.36
N LEU A 509 -17.47 9.25 -41.80
CA LEU A 509 -17.12 8.96 -43.20
C LEU A 509 -18.32 9.22 -44.12
N PRO A 510 -18.10 9.76 -45.34
CA PRO A 510 -19.16 9.92 -46.34
C PRO A 510 -19.78 8.59 -46.79
N ASP A 511 -18.99 7.52 -46.85
CA ASP A 511 -19.47 6.17 -47.11
C ASP A 511 -20.08 5.59 -45.83
N THR A 512 -21.42 5.52 -45.81
CA THR A 512 -22.19 5.01 -44.67
C THR A 512 -21.86 3.56 -44.29
N ASN A 513 -21.43 2.72 -45.24
CA ASN A 513 -21.03 1.35 -44.95
C ASN A 513 -19.69 1.32 -44.21
N LEU A 514 -18.69 2.05 -44.71
CA LEU A 514 -17.40 2.19 -44.03
C LEU A 514 -17.54 2.90 -42.69
N GLU A 515 -18.43 3.89 -42.58
CA GLU A 515 -18.73 4.56 -41.32
C GLU A 515 -19.24 3.58 -40.26
N SER A 516 -20.15 2.67 -40.64
CA SER A 516 -20.70 1.69 -39.69
C SER A 516 -19.60 0.78 -39.10
N LEU A 517 -18.59 0.42 -39.91
CA LEU A 517 -17.43 -0.36 -39.48
C LEU A 517 -16.45 0.49 -38.64
N ARG A 518 -16.20 1.74 -39.04
CA ARG A 518 -15.35 2.68 -38.30
C ARG A 518 -15.88 2.88 -36.88
N ARG A 519 -17.19 3.03 -36.71
CA ARG A 519 -17.80 3.25 -35.39
C ARG A 519 -17.46 2.15 -34.39
N ILE A 520 -17.33 0.90 -34.81
CA ILE A 520 -16.92 -0.19 -33.92
C ILE A 520 -15.54 0.08 -33.32
N LEU A 521 -14.59 0.64 -34.08
CA LEU A 521 -13.21 0.89 -33.63
C LEU A 521 -13.01 2.20 -32.85
N TYR A 522 -14.01 3.09 -32.84
CA TYR A 522 -13.88 4.47 -32.38
C TYR A 522 -14.93 4.92 -31.37
N THR A 523 -15.94 4.09 -31.07
CA THR A 523 -16.95 4.40 -30.05
C THR A 523 -16.53 3.86 -28.68
N GLU A 524 -16.98 4.53 -27.62
CA GLU A 524 -16.74 4.08 -26.24
C GLU A 524 -17.35 2.71 -25.96
N ASP A 525 -18.45 2.33 -26.64
CA ASP A 525 -19.07 1.01 -26.55
C ASP A 525 -18.39 -0.08 -27.40
N GLY A 526 -17.32 0.27 -28.11
CA GLY A 526 -16.56 -0.64 -28.97
C GLY A 526 -15.68 -1.61 -28.17
N PRO A 527 -15.03 -2.58 -28.83
CA PRO A 527 -14.13 -3.55 -28.20
C PRO A 527 -12.69 -3.05 -27.96
N LEU A 528 -12.34 -1.84 -28.39
CA LEU A 528 -11.02 -1.24 -28.18
C LEU A 528 -11.06 -0.24 -27.01
N GLN A 529 -11.42 -0.72 -25.81
CA GLN A 529 -11.53 0.11 -24.63
C GLN A 529 -10.23 0.08 -23.85
N ILE A 530 -9.50 1.19 -23.87
CA ILE A 530 -8.36 1.39 -22.99
C ILE A 530 -8.77 2.49 -22.00
N PRO A 531 -9.09 2.17 -20.74
CA PRO A 531 -9.39 3.17 -19.73
C PRO A 531 -8.20 4.13 -19.54
N ARG A 532 -8.46 5.44 -19.48
CA ARG A 532 -7.40 6.48 -19.40
C ARG A 532 -6.55 6.33 -18.14
N ASP A 533 -7.17 6.00 -17.02
CA ASP A 533 -6.56 5.76 -15.72
C ASP A 533 -5.62 4.54 -15.70
N ARG A 534 -5.76 3.63 -16.67
CA ARG A 534 -4.95 2.41 -16.78
C ARG A 534 -3.74 2.55 -17.70
N VAL A 535 -3.63 3.63 -18.46
CA VAL A 535 -2.62 3.79 -19.53
C VAL A 535 -1.19 3.61 -19.03
N ASP A 536 -0.86 4.11 -17.85
CA ASP A 536 0.49 3.99 -17.28
C ASP A 536 0.86 2.55 -16.89
N THR A 537 -0.11 1.66 -16.70
CA THR A 537 0.12 0.25 -16.38
C THR A 537 0.31 -0.64 -17.62
N LEU A 538 -0.11 -0.17 -18.79
CA LEU A 538 -0.18 -0.96 -20.03
C LEU A 538 1.00 -0.73 -20.99
N VAL A 539 2.01 0.02 -20.55
CA VAL A 539 3.08 0.48 -21.43
C VAL A 539 4.43 -0.14 -21.06
N ASP A 540 5.37 -0.06 -22.00
CA ASP A 540 6.75 -0.46 -21.76
C ASP A 540 7.40 0.33 -20.60
N ARG A 541 8.58 -0.13 -20.20
CA ARG A 541 9.31 0.47 -19.09
C ARG A 541 9.67 1.94 -19.34
N ASP A 542 9.97 2.34 -20.57
CA ASP A 542 10.42 3.69 -20.88
C ASP A 542 9.26 4.67 -20.80
N LYS A 543 8.10 4.31 -21.35
CA LYS A 543 6.86 5.09 -21.20
C LYS A 543 6.40 5.18 -19.75
N ARG A 544 6.50 4.08 -19.00
CA ARG A 544 6.24 4.06 -17.54
C ARG A 544 7.17 5.02 -16.79
N ASN A 545 8.45 5.05 -17.13
CA ASN A 545 9.38 6.03 -16.56
C ASN A 545 9.00 7.45 -16.96
N GLY A 546 8.46 7.68 -18.17
CA GLY A 546 7.93 8.97 -18.61
C GLY A 546 6.76 9.48 -17.76
N PHE A 547 5.81 8.61 -17.39
CA PHE A 547 4.75 8.93 -16.43
C PHE A 547 5.33 9.23 -15.04
N THR A 548 6.23 8.37 -14.59
CA THR A 548 6.86 8.47 -13.27
C THR A 548 7.64 9.78 -13.11
N SER A 549 8.40 10.19 -14.13
CA SER A 549 9.14 11.45 -14.15
C SER A 549 8.21 12.65 -13.95
N ARG A 550 7.08 12.69 -14.68
CA ARG A 550 6.12 13.80 -14.58
C ARG A 550 5.39 13.83 -13.25
N LYS A 551 5.06 12.66 -12.69
CA LYS A 551 4.54 12.55 -11.31
C LYS A 551 5.55 13.11 -10.29
N ASN A 552 6.85 12.86 -10.49
CA ASN A 552 7.90 13.45 -9.65
C ASN A 552 8.05 14.96 -9.84
N ASP A 553 7.89 15.48 -11.06
CA ASP A 553 7.93 16.92 -11.32
C ASP A 553 6.78 17.65 -10.57
N ILE A 554 5.59 17.05 -10.51
CA ILE A 554 4.47 17.55 -9.71
C ILE A 554 4.84 17.53 -8.21
N ALA A 555 5.28 16.39 -7.71
CA ALA A 555 5.65 16.22 -6.31
C ALA A 555 6.79 17.18 -5.89
N GLN A 556 7.73 17.48 -6.79
CA GLN A 556 8.81 18.43 -6.55
C GLN A 556 8.27 19.85 -6.36
N VAL A 557 7.33 20.30 -7.21
CA VAL A 557 6.68 21.61 -7.05
C VAL A 557 5.96 21.67 -5.70
N GLU A 558 5.20 20.62 -5.35
CA GLU A 558 4.52 20.48 -4.06
C GLU A 558 5.49 20.44 -2.88
N ALA A 559 6.71 19.93 -3.05
CA ALA A 559 7.71 19.86 -1.99
C ALA A 559 8.50 21.15 -1.79
N THR A 560 8.79 21.91 -2.86
CA THR A 560 9.80 22.97 -2.78
C THR A 560 9.30 24.38 -3.09
N HIS A 561 8.15 24.54 -3.76
CA HIS A 561 7.69 25.87 -4.12
C HIS A 561 7.34 26.70 -2.86
N PRO A 562 7.80 27.96 -2.74
CA PRO A 562 7.60 28.78 -1.54
C PRO A 562 6.14 29.15 -1.28
N GLY A 563 5.32 29.21 -2.34
CA GLY A 563 3.88 29.49 -2.25
C GLY A 563 3.00 28.27 -1.97
N ARG A 564 3.57 27.09 -1.68
CA ARG A 564 2.75 25.90 -1.41
C ARG A 564 1.94 26.08 -0.11
N PRO A 565 0.66 25.70 -0.05
CA PRO A 565 -0.08 25.69 1.20
C PRO A 565 0.36 24.51 2.07
N ASN A 566 0.17 24.62 3.39
CA ASN A 566 0.37 23.49 4.28
C ASN A 566 -0.78 22.49 4.15
N ARG A 567 -0.43 21.20 4.12
CA ARG A 567 -1.39 20.09 4.01
C ARG A 567 -1.13 19.04 5.08
N ALA A 568 -2.17 18.30 5.45
CA ALA A 568 -2.07 17.18 6.35
C ALA A 568 -1.76 15.90 5.57
N GLN A 569 -0.77 15.14 6.04
CA GLN A 569 -0.57 13.78 5.57
C GLN A 569 -1.51 12.88 6.35
N LEU A 570 -2.39 12.16 5.67
CA LEU A 570 -3.37 11.31 6.34
C LEU A 570 -3.71 10.05 5.55
N LEU A 571 -4.38 9.13 6.24
CA LEU A 571 -5.01 7.96 5.67
C LEU A 571 -6.52 8.15 5.72
N VAL A 572 -7.19 7.86 4.62
CA VAL A 572 -8.65 7.77 4.54
C VAL A 572 -9.05 6.31 4.40
N ASP A 573 -10.26 5.97 4.83
CA ASP A 573 -10.85 4.68 4.50
C ASP A 573 -10.98 4.52 2.99
N SER A 574 -10.48 3.41 2.44
CA SER A 574 -10.70 3.08 1.05
C SER A 574 -12.17 2.78 0.83
N SER A 575 -12.86 3.59 0.03
CA SER A 575 -14.21 3.27 -0.43
C SER A 575 -14.16 1.97 -1.23
N ASN A 576 -14.81 0.92 -0.71
CA ASN A 576 -14.94 -0.39 -1.39
C ASN A 576 -15.64 -0.27 -2.76
#